data_AF-A0A2T4TMH4-F1
#
_entry.id   AF-A0A2T4TMH4-F1
#
_cell.length_a   1.000
_cell.length_b   1.000
_cell.length_c   1.000
_cell.angle_alpha   90.00
_cell.angle_beta   90.00
_cell.angle_gamma   90.00
#
_symmetry.space_group_name_H-M   'P 1'
#
loop_
_entity.id
_entity.type
_entity.pdbx_description
1 polymer ?
#
loop_
_entity_poly.entity_id
_entity_poly.type
_entity_poly.pdbx_seq_one_letter_code
_entity_poly.pdbx_strand_id
1 'polypeptide(L)'
;MNILKCMWLLIMSFNITVTHAQRESISSLKDNSLQCVQKFPLGENKTSFLNVYQDTINNYVMFKTIRYYGKNFSEIGTISGAGNIDFKDGKISLKSYYFEPNNKVYAIEMYVKGSTYGASMLFIIYETDGLGNWEIIRCPFESFRIVTNKANISKIIRYEDGRFFSYYTFKDRVIQRIGNRL
;
A
#
# COMPACT_ATOMS: atom_id res chain seq x y z
N MET A 1 -38.84 1.40 -22.37
CA MET A 1 -38.48 1.36 -20.93
C MET A 1 -38.14 -0.09 -20.60
N ASN A 2 -36.95 -0.54 -20.19
CA ASN A 2 -35.90 0.09 -19.39
C ASN A 2 -34.51 -0.56 -19.66
N ILE A 3 -34.17 -0.91 -20.90
CA ILE A 3 -32.83 -1.45 -21.23
C ILE A 3 -31.71 -0.40 -21.03
N LEU A 4 -32.05 0.89 -21.10
CA LEU A 4 -31.10 1.98 -20.93
C LEU A 4 -30.64 2.21 -19.47
N LYS A 5 -31.37 1.70 -18.47
CA LYS A 5 -31.00 1.86 -17.05
C LYS A 5 -29.97 0.83 -16.57
N CYS A 6 -29.81 -0.29 -17.26
CA CYS A 6 -28.77 -1.28 -16.94
C CYS A 6 -27.40 -0.93 -17.53
N MET A 7 -27.35 -0.10 -18.58
CA MET A 7 -26.08 0.35 -19.18
C MET A 7 -25.30 1.36 -18.32
N TRP A 8 -25.97 2.06 -17.41
CA TRP A 8 -25.31 3.05 -16.52
C TRP A 8 -24.75 2.45 -15.22
N LEU A 9 -25.11 1.22 -14.88
CA LEU A 9 -24.55 0.49 -13.73
C LEU A 9 -23.24 -0.24 -14.06
N LEU A 10 -22.79 -0.20 -15.33
CA LEU A 10 -21.67 -1.00 -15.83
C LEU A 10 -20.40 -0.18 -16.18
N ILE A 11 -20.36 1.13 -15.92
CA ILE A 11 -19.24 2.01 -16.33
C ILE A 11 -18.47 2.64 -15.14
N MET A 12 -18.81 2.28 -13.89
CA MET A 12 -18.02 2.68 -12.72
C MET A 12 -17.32 1.49 -12.03
N SER A 13 -17.14 0.37 -12.75
CA SER A 13 -16.01 -0.51 -12.48
C SER A 13 -14.77 0.22 -13.00
N PHE A 14 -14.16 1.03 -12.15
CA PHE A 14 -12.76 1.40 -12.33
C PHE A 14 -12.00 0.08 -12.45
N ASN A 15 -11.69 -0.32 -13.68
CA ASN A 15 -10.59 -1.21 -13.97
C ASN A 15 -9.35 -0.44 -13.49
N ILE A 16 -9.04 -0.56 -12.21
CA ILE A 16 -7.66 -0.46 -11.78
C ILE A 16 -7.01 -1.64 -12.48
N THR A 17 -6.48 -1.38 -13.67
CA THR A 17 -5.51 -2.26 -14.29
C THR A 17 -4.38 -2.34 -13.28
N VAL A 18 -4.40 -3.38 -12.44
CA VAL A 18 -3.20 -3.83 -11.76
C VAL A 18 -2.34 -4.32 -12.91
N THR A 19 -1.53 -3.41 -13.48
CA THR A 19 -0.38 -3.81 -14.25
C THR A 19 0.42 -4.69 -13.30
N HIS A 20 0.29 -6.01 -13.49
CA HIS A 20 1.29 -6.94 -12.99
C HIS A 20 2.60 -6.37 -13.51
N ALA A 21 3.39 -5.77 -12.62
CA ALA A 21 4.70 -5.24 -12.99
C ALA A 21 5.41 -6.41 -13.66
N GLN A 22 5.66 -6.26 -14.96
CA GLN A 22 6.40 -7.25 -15.72
C GLN A 22 7.67 -7.55 -14.95
N ARG A 23 7.98 -8.84 -14.83
CA ARG A 23 9.24 -9.34 -14.32
C ARG A 23 10.34 -8.85 -15.26
N GLU A 24 10.82 -7.63 -15.08
CA GLU A 24 12.08 -7.20 -15.66
C GLU A 24 13.18 -8.02 -14.96
N SER A 25 13.81 -8.89 -15.74
CA SER A 25 15.01 -9.58 -15.35
C SER A 25 16.08 -8.53 -15.06
N ILE A 26 16.38 -8.30 -13.78
CA ILE A 26 17.53 -7.47 -13.39
C ILE A 26 18.79 -8.36 -13.49
N SER A 27 19.20 -8.66 -14.71
CA SER A 27 20.64 -8.62 -15.00
C SER A 27 20.97 -7.16 -15.27
N SER A 28 21.76 -6.57 -14.37
CA SER A 28 22.30 -5.19 -14.39
C SER A 28 21.35 -4.02 -14.09
N LEU A 29 20.96 -3.87 -12.82
CA LEU A 29 20.88 -2.54 -12.21
C LEU A 29 22.13 -2.37 -11.34
N LYS A 30 23.24 -1.96 -11.96
CA LYS A 30 24.30 -1.24 -11.25
C LYS A 30 23.83 0.21 -11.12
N ASP A 31 22.86 0.48 -10.24
CA ASP A 31 22.35 1.84 -10.04
C ASP A 31 22.58 2.29 -8.60
N ASN A 32 23.59 3.14 -8.41
CA ASN A 32 23.93 3.81 -7.15
C ASN A 32 22.87 4.85 -6.72
N SER A 33 21.71 4.90 -7.37
CA SER A 33 20.64 5.89 -7.13
C SER A 33 19.62 5.44 -6.08
N LEU A 34 19.51 4.14 -5.79
CA LEU A 34 18.51 3.62 -4.85
C LEU A 34 19.05 3.42 -3.44
N GLN A 35 18.61 4.25 -2.50
CA GLN A 35 18.97 4.15 -1.10
C GLN A 35 17.84 3.50 -0.29
N CYS A 36 18.11 2.41 0.42
CA CYS A 36 17.14 1.83 1.36
C CYS A 36 17.03 2.74 2.59
N VAL A 37 15.85 3.31 2.82
CA VAL A 37 15.60 4.27 3.92
C VAL A 37 14.86 3.65 5.10
N GLN A 38 14.04 2.62 4.87
CA GLN A 38 13.32 1.92 5.93
C GLN A 38 13.06 0.46 5.56
N LYS A 39 13.03 -0.42 6.56
CA LYS A 39 12.67 -1.84 6.41
C LYS A 39 11.60 -2.20 7.43
N PHE A 40 10.59 -2.95 7.02
CA PHE A 40 9.49 -3.40 7.87
C PHE A 40 9.30 -4.92 7.71
N PRO A 41 9.34 -5.71 8.80
CA PRO A 41 9.10 -7.15 8.71
C PRO A 41 7.63 -7.45 8.40
N LEU A 42 7.40 -8.42 7.52
CA LEU A 42 6.08 -8.92 7.11
C LEU A 42 5.91 -10.38 7.53
N GLY A 43 4.68 -10.73 7.91
CA GLY A 43 4.28 -12.07 8.34
C GLY A 43 4.79 -12.46 9.73
N GLU A 44 4.26 -13.56 10.25
CA GLU A 44 4.59 -14.06 11.60
C GLU A 44 6.03 -14.58 11.71
N ASN A 45 6.54 -15.18 10.63
CA ASN A 45 7.87 -15.79 10.60
C ASN A 45 9.01 -14.79 10.32
N LYS A 46 8.70 -13.50 10.09
CA LYS A 46 9.67 -12.44 9.73
C LYS A 46 10.61 -12.81 8.56
N THR A 47 10.16 -13.72 7.70
CA THR A 47 10.93 -14.16 6.52
C THR A 47 10.74 -13.23 5.32
N SER A 48 9.80 -12.29 5.40
CA SER A 48 9.55 -11.31 4.36
C SER A 48 9.71 -9.90 4.92
N PHE A 49 10.15 -8.97 4.07
CA PHE A 49 10.42 -7.59 4.44
C PHE A 49 9.85 -6.68 3.37
N LEU A 50 9.17 -5.63 3.80
CA LEU A 50 8.95 -4.45 2.97
C LEU A 50 10.14 -3.51 3.13
N ASN A 51 10.87 -3.30 2.05
CA ASN A 51 11.92 -2.31 1.97
C ASN A 51 11.38 -1.08 1.24
N VAL A 52 11.66 0.09 1.81
CA VAL A 52 11.37 1.39 1.21
C VAL A 52 12.67 1.98 0.72
N TYR A 53 12.70 2.27 -0.57
CA TYR A 53 13.83 2.85 -1.27
C TYR A 53 13.50 4.26 -1.72
N GLN A 54 14.49 5.14 -1.62
CA GLN A 54 14.49 6.45 -2.24
C GLN A 54 15.34 6.38 -3.51
N ASP A 55 14.78 6.83 -4.63
CA ASP A 55 15.54 7.18 -5.82
C ASP A 55 16.10 8.60 -5.64
N THR A 56 17.41 8.71 -5.48
CA THR A 56 18.09 9.98 -5.21
C THR A 56 18.21 10.88 -6.44
N ILE A 57 17.95 10.36 -7.64
CA ILE A 57 18.00 11.12 -8.90
C ILE A 57 16.61 11.67 -9.21
N ASN A 58 15.64 10.78 -9.26
CA ASN A 58 14.28 11.10 -9.69
C ASN A 58 13.39 11.54 -8.53
N ASN A 59 13.90 11.41 -7.30
CA ASN A 59 13.25 11.88 -6.09
C ASN A 59 11.91 11.17 -5.79
N TYR A 60 11.83 9.89 -6.17
CA TYR A 60 10.67 9.03 -5.92
C TYR A 60 10.92 8.04 -4.79
N VAL A 61 9.83 7.54 -4.23
CA VAL A 61 9.86 6.39 -3.33
C VAL A 61 9.38 5.15 -4.05
N MET A 62 10.09 4.06 -3.80
CA MET A 62 9.78 2.73 -4.28
C MET A 62 9.65 1.77 -3.09
N PHE A 63 8.68 0.88 -3.19
CA PHE A 63 8.45 -0.19 -2.23
C PHE A 63 8.81 -1.51 -2.88
N LYS A 64 9.60 -2.34 -2.19
CA LYS A 64 9.88 -3.71 -2.60
C LYS A 64 9.60 -4.66 -1.46
N THR A 65 8.84 -5.71 -1.74
CA THR A 65 8.73 -6.86 -0.85
C THR A 65 9.80 -7.86 -1.22
N ILE A 66 10.57 -8.27 -0.22
CA ILE A 66 11.72 -9.17 -0.37
C ILE A 66 11.55 -10.31 0.61
N ARG A 67 11.79 -11.53 0.17
CA ARG A 67 11.71 -12.72 0.99
C ARG A 67 13.08 -13.37 1.18
N TYR A 68 13.31 -13.89 2.38
CA TYR A 68 14.46 -14.67 2.77
C TYR A 68 14.22 -16.15 2.43
N TYR A 69 15.02 -16.67 1.50
CA TYR A 69 15.05 -18.06 1.07
C TYR A 69 16.40 -18.67 1.44
N GLY A 70 16.46 -19.43 2.54
CA GLY A 70 17.76 -19.88 3.07
C GLY A 70 18.63 -18.67 3.38
N LYS A 71 19.90 -18.62 2.98
CA LYS A 71 20.79 -17.44 3.21
C LYS A 71 20.63 -16.29 2.20
N ASN A 72 19.69 -16.39 1.27
CA ASN A 72 19.56 -15.46 0.15
C ASN A 72 18.25 -14.67 0.24
N PHE A 73 18.28 -13.42 -0.21
CA PHE A 73 17.08 -12.59 -0.36
C PHE A 73 16.62 -12.56 -1.81
N SER A 74 15.31 -12.59 -2.06
CA SER A 74 14.73 -12.49 -3.40
C SER A 74 13.54 -11.54 -3.39
N GLU A 75 13.50 -10.65 -4.38
CA GLU A 75 12.37 -9.75 -4.62
C GLU A 75 11.14 -10.54 -5.08
N ILE A 76 9.98 -10.22 -4.51
CA ILE A 76 8.72 -10.93 -4.77
C ILE A 76 7.56 -10.01 -5.17
N GLY A 77 7.72 -8.69 -5.04
CA GLY A 77 6.74 -7.71 -5.51
C GLY A 77 7.22 -6.27 -5.30
N THR A 78 6.86 -5.36 -6.20
CA THR A 78 7.36 -3.97 -6.20
C THR A 78 6.28 -2.99 -6.63
N ILE A 79 6.27 -1.81 -5.99
CA ILE A 79 5.57 -0.62 -6.48
C ILE A 79 6.59 0.50 -6.64
N SER A 80 6.65 1.08 -7.83
CA SER A 80 7.32 2.34 -8.11
C SER A 80 6.30 3.49 -8.06
N GLY A 81 6.66 4.61 -7.44
CA GLY A 81 5.93 5.87 -7.63
C GLY A 81 5.00 6.29 -6.50
N ALA A 82 5.52 6.42 -5.27
CA ALA A 82 4.80 7.09 -4.19
C ALA A 82 4.80 8.64 -4.29
N GLY A 83 5.04 9.19 -5.49
CA GLY A 83 5.18 10.63 -5.75
C GLY A 83 6.61 11.15 -5.64
N ASN A 84 6.81 12.35 -6.18
CA ASN A 84 8.07 13.10 -6.07
C ASN A 84 8.06 13.83 -4.71
N ILE A 85 8.94 13.45 -3.80
CA ILE A 85 8.95 13.94 -2.41
C ILE A 85 10.20 14.80 -2.22
N ASP A 86 10.09 16.10 -1.98
CA ASP A 86 11.27 16.92 -1.67
C ASP A 86 11.80 16.56 -0.27
N PHE A 87 12.98 15.93 -0.22
CA PHE A 87 13.61 15.47 1.02
C PHE A 87 14.45 16.53 1.71
N LYS A 88 14.58 17.74 1.15
CA LYS A 88 15.46 18.77 1.72
C LYS A 88 15.18 19.05 3.21
N ASP A 89 13.94 18.84 3.68
CA ASP A 89 13.55 19.03 5.08
C ASP A 89 12.75 17.86 5.72
N GLY A 90 12.48 16.75 5.01
CA GLY A 90 11.43 15.79 5.40
C GLY A 90 11.81 14.31 5.41
N LYS A 91 12.06 13.75 6.60
CA LYS A 91 12.22 12.29 6.79
C LYS A 91 10.91 11.57 6.44
N ILE A 92 10.94 10.63 5.49
CA ILE A 92 9.82 9.68 5.29
C ILE A 92 9.56 8.94 6.59
N SER A 93 8.28 8.73 6.90
CA SER A 93 7.89 7.86 7.99
C SER A 93 6.74 6.96 7.55
N LEU A 94 6.78 5.73 8.06
CA LEU A 94 5.77 4.72 7.85
C LEU A 94 5.10 4.42 9.18
N LYS A 95 3.78 4.39 9.19
CA LYS A 95 2.98 3.78 10.25
C LYS A 95 2.32 2.53 9.69
N SER A 96 2.41 1.42 10.41
CA SER A 96 1.75 0.18 10.04
C SER A 96 0.53 -0.10 10.91
N TYR A 97 -0.48 -0.70 10.30
CA TYR A 97 -1.75 -1.04 10.91
C TYR A 97 -2.15 -2.45 10.50
N TYR A 98 -2.67 -3.24 11.42
CA TYR A 98 -3.15 -4.59 11.10
C TYR A 98 -4.60 -4.53 10.64
N PHE A 99 -4.91 -5.13 9.49
CA PHE A 99 -6.28 -5.24 8.98
C PHE A 99 -6.93 -6.58 9.30
N GLU A 100 -6.12 -7.58 9.62
CA GLU A 100 -6.57 -8.91 10.03
C GLU A 100 -5.72 -9.43 11.20
N PRO A 101 -6.29 -10.24 12.11
CA PRO A 101 -5.62 -10.71 13.33
C PRO A 101 -4.43 -11.68 13.11
N ASN A 102 -4.02 -11.95 11.86
CA ASN A 102 -3.01 -12.96 11.54
C ASN A 102 -1.78 -12.39 10.83
N ASN A 103 -1.55 -11.08 10.89
CA ASN A 103 -0.41 -10.42 10.22
C ASN A 103 -0.36 -10.67 8.70
N LYS A 104 -1.49 -11.02 8.08
CA LYS A 104 -1.58 -11.31 6.63
C LYS A 104 -1.94 -10.08 5.80
N VAL A 105 -2.48 -9.05 6.45
CA VAL A 105 -2.86 -7.80 5.80
C VAL A 105 -2.41 -6.65 6.69
N TYR A 106 -1.58 -5.80 6.12
CA TYR A 106 -1.11 -4.56 6.71
C TYR A 106 -1.64 -3.40 5.89
N ALA A 107 -1.96 -2.29 6.55
CA ALA A 107 -1.92 -1.00 5.88
C ALA A 107 -0.71 -0.22 6.35
N ILE A 108 -0.04 0.43 5.40
CA ILE A 108 1.09 1.29 5.67
C ILE A 108 0.74 2.69 5.20
N GLU A 109 0.65 3.60 6.16
CA GLU A 109 0.54 5.02 5.90
C GLU A 109 1.95 5.59 5.81
N MET A 110 2.31 6.02 4.61
CA MET A 110 3.54 6.75 4.35
C MET A 110 3.25 8.25 4.40
N TYR A 111 4.07 9.02 5.10
CA TYR A 111 3.96 10.48 5.12
C TYR A 111 5.34 11.14 5.21
N VAL A 112 5.41 12.38 4.73
CA VAL A 112 6.60 13.23 4.77
C VAL A 112 6.56 14.07 6.03
N LYS A 113 7.53 13.90 6.93
CA LYS A 113 7.65 14.76 8.12
C LYS A 113 7.91 16.21 7.71
N GLY A 114 7.21 17.15 8.33
CA GLY A 114 7.38 18.59 8.06
C GLY A 114 6.61 19.12 6.85
N SER A 115 5.90 18.27 6.09
CA SER A 115 5.02 18.74 5.01
C SER A 115 3.80 19.46 5.59
N THR A 116 3.71 20.77 5.30
CA THR A 116 2.45 21.52 5.38
C THR A 116 1.49 20.86 4.36
N TYR A 117 0.28 20.51 4.80
CA TYR A 117 -0.74 19.76 4.04
C TYR A 117 -0.66 18.23 4.02
N GLY A 118 0.19 17.59 4.84
CA GLY A 118 -0.02 16.21 5.26
C GLY A 118 -0.17 15.21 4.11
N ALA A 119 0.72 15.30 3.10
CA ALA A 119 0.77 14.35 1.98
C ALA A 119 1.05 12.94 2.51
N SER A 120 -0.02 12.24 2.86
CA SER A 120 -0.02 10.87 3.35
C SER A 120 -0.60 9.99 2.26
N MET A 121 0.07 8.88 2.00
CA MET A 121 -0.42 7.85 1.10
C MET A 121 -0.61 6.57 1.89
N LEU A 122 -1.73 5.91 1.66
CA LEU A 122 -2.01 4.62 2.27
C LEU A 122 -1.74 3.52 1.25
N PHE A 123 -0.97 2.52 1.66
CA PHE A 123 -0.74 1.30 0.92
C PHE A 123 -1.32 0.13 1.69
N ILE A 124 -1.90 -0.84 0.99
CA ILE A 124 -2.28 -2.13 1.57
C ILE A 124 -1.25 -3.16 1.11
N ILE A 125 -0.73 -3.94 2.05
CA ILE A 125 0.21 -5.02 1.79
C ILE A 125 -0.43 -6.29 2.31
N TYR A 126 -0.55 -7.31 1.47
CA TYR A 126 -1.23 -8.53 1.83
C TYR A 126 -0.54 -9.76 1.30
N GLU A 127 -0.67 -10.86 2.04
CA GLU A 127 -0.20 -12.17 1.64
C GLU A 127 -1.18 -12.78 0.62
N THR A 128 -0.65 -13.26 -0.50
CA THR A 128 -1.49 -13.74 -1.60
C THR A 128 -1.89 -15.20 -1.43
N ASP A 129 -1.01 -16.06 -0.92
CA ASP A 129 -1.17 -17.51 -1.03
C ASP A 129 -0.89 -18.29 0.28
N GLY A 130 -0.64 -17.61 1.39
CA GLY A 130 -0.27 -18.27 2.66
C GLY A 130 1.13 -18.88 2.67
N LEU A 131 1.88 -18.71 1.58
CA LEU A 131 3.24 -19.19 1.44
C LEU A 131 4.25 -18.07 1.63
N GLY A 132 3.88 -16.88 2.09
CA GLY A 132 4.77 -15.74 2.26
C GLY A 132 5.06 -14.94 0.99
N ASN A 133 4.21 -15.07 -0.05
CA ASN A 133 4.22 -14.16 -1.20
C ASN A 133 3.33 -12.96 -0.92
N TRP A 134 3.85 -11.76 -1.21
CA TRP A 134 3.23 -10.50 -0.79
C TRP A 134 2.97 -9.63 -2.00
N GLU A 135 1.79 -9.04 -2.02
CA GLU A 135 1.44 -7.96 -2.93
C GLU A 135 1.25 -6.68 -2.15
N ILE A 136 1.47 -5.57 -2.86
CA ILE A 136 1.20 -4.23 -2.36
C ILE A 136 0.30 -3.53 -3.35
N ILE A 137 -0.63 -2.73 -2.85
CA ILE A 137 -1.51 -1.87 -3.65
C ILE A 137 -1.60 -0.49 -3.00
N ARG A 138 -1.75 0.55 -3.83
CA ARG A 138 -2.05 1.91 -3.34
C ARG A 138 -3.54 2.03 -3.06
N CYS A 139 -3.90 2.54 -1.88
CA CYS A 139 -5.27 2.90 -1.58
C CYS A 139 -5.68 4.12 -2.42
N PRO A 140 -6.85 4.09 -3.09
CA PRO A 140 -7.27 5.17 -3.99
C PRO A 140 -7.89 6.38 -3.26
N PHE A 141 -7.92 6.40 -1.93
CA PHE A 141 -8.57 7.47 -1.17
C PHE A 141 -7.61 8.63 -0.93
N GLU A 142 -8.02 9.83 -1.30
CA GLU A 142 -7.27 11.06 -1.04
C GLU A 142 -7.48 11.58 0.39
N SER A 143 -8.67 11.38 0.94
CA SER A 143 -9.01 11.76 2.32
C SER A 143 -9.47 10.55 3.12
N PHE A 144 -8.65 10.16 4.08
CA PHE A 144 -8.90 8.99 4.92
C PHE A 144 -8.39 9.17 6.34
N ARG A 145 -8.86 8.30 7.24
CA ARG A 145 -8.29 8.08 8.57
C ARG A 145 -8.28 6.59 8.87
N ILE A 146 -7.23 6.12 9.55
CA ILE A 146 -7.22 4.77 10.11
C ILE A 146 -7.78 4.80 11.53
N VAL A 147 -8.69 3.87 11.81
CA VAL A 147 -9.19 3.62 13.17
C VAL A 147 -8.93 2.18 13.56
N THR A 148 -8.40 1.98 14.75
CA THR A 148 -8.00 0.68 15.27
C THR A 148 -8.90 0.32 16.45
N ASN A 149 -9.45 -0.89 16.45
CA ASN A 149 -10.30 -1.37 17.54
C ASN A 149 -9.45 -1.91 18.71
N LYS A 150 -10.12 -2.32 19.79
CA LYS A 150 -9.45 -2.88 20.98
C LYS A 150 -8.67 -4.17 20.72
N ALA A 151 -8.96 -4.88 19.63
CA ALA A 151 -8.25 -6.06 19.19
C ALA A 151 -7.08 -5.76 18.22
N ASN A 152 -6.67 -4.49 18.11
CA ASN A 152 -5.65 -3.99 17.19
C ASN A 152 -5.97 -4.18 15.68
N ILE A 153 -7.23 -4.46 15.36
CA ILE A 153 -7.70 -4.58 13.97
C ILE A 153 -8.19 -3.21 13.51
N SER A 154 -7.70 -2.80 12.34
CA SER A 154 -7.89 -1.47 11.78
C SER A 154 -8.90 -1.45 10.64
N LYS A 155 -9.56 -0.31 10.48
CA LYS A 155 -10.47 0.00 9.38
C LYS A 155 -10.10 1.36 8.79
N ILE A 156 -10.42 1.56 7.51
CA ILE A 156 -10.26 2.86 6.85
C ILE A 156 -11.58 3.61 6.95
N ILE A 157 -11.55 4.82 7.47
CA ILE A 157 -12.63 5.80 7.31
C ILE A 157 -12.29 6.63 6.08
N ARG A 158 -13.20 6.68 5.11
CA ARG A 158 -13.10 7.60 3.98
C ARG A 158 -13.91 8.86 4.27
N TYR A 159 -13.36 10.00 3.87
CA TYR A 159 -14.07 11.27 3.89
C TYR A 159 -14.28 11.78 2.46
N GLU A 160 -15.41 12.45 2.23
CA GLU A 160 -15.72 13.20 1.02
C GLU A 160 -16.13 14.61 1.45
N ASP A 161 -15.53 15.65 0.87
CA ASP A 161 -15.78 17.06 1.22
C ASP A 161 -15.71 17.35 2.73
N GLY A 162 -14.73 16.73 3.41
CA GLY A 162 -14.51 16.85 4.85
C GLY A 162 -15.55 16.13 5.72
N ARG A 163 -16.52 15.42 5.13
CA ARG A 163 -17.56 14.68 5.84
C ARG A 163 -17.29 13.19 5.81
N PHE A 164 -17.67 12.51 6.88
CA PHE A 164 -17.62 11.06 6.94
C PHE A 164 -18.43 10.47 5.78
N PHE A 165 -17.81 9.60 4.97
CA PHE A 165 -18.47 8.92 3.86
C PHE A 165 -18.83 7.47 4.22
N SER A 166 -17.83 6.66 4.58
CA SER A 166 -18.02 5.23 4.86
C SER A 166 -16.80 4.61 5.53
N TYR A 167 -17.02 3.47 6.18
CA TYR A 167 -15.96 2.54 6.55
C TYR A 167 -15.61 1.59 5.41
N TYR A 168 -14.31 1.26 5.33
CA TYR A 168 -13.75 0.28 4.43
C TYR A 168 -12.83 -0.68 5.18
N THR A 169 -12.79 -1.92 4.70
CA THR A 169 -11.83 -2.95 5.09
C THR A 169 -11.09 -3.45 3.86
N PHE A 170 -10.10 -4.30 4.07
CA PHE A 170 -9.54 -5.14 3.02
C PHE A 170 -10.02 -6.57 3.25
N LYS A 171 -10.58 -7.19 2.21
CA LYS A 171 -11.04 -8.58 2.25
C LYS A 171 -11.06 -9.13 0.82
N ASP A 172 -10.75 -10.41 0.64
CA ASP A 172 -10.77 -11.08 -0.65
C ASP A 172 -9.90 -10.35 -1.70
N ARG A 173 -8.75 -9.82 -1.25
CA ARG A 173 -7.79 -9.04 -2.04
C ARG A 173 -8.32 -7.71 -2.61
N VAL A 174 -9.43 -7.20 -2.08
CA VAL A 174 -10.02 -5.93 -2.52
C VAL A 174 -10.39 -5.04 -1.32
N ILE A 175 -10.35 -3.73 -1.55
CA ILE A 175 -10.83 -2.74 -0.57
C ILE A 175 -12.36 -2.71 -0.65
N GLN A 176 -13.02 -3.19 0.40
CA GLN A 176 -14.49 -3.36 0.44
C GLN A 176 -15.13 -2.34 1.38
N ARG A 177 -16.24 -1.75 0.94
CA ARG A 177 -17.09 -0.89 1.77
C ARG A 177 -17.86 -1.77 2.77
N ILE A 178 -17.87 -1.40 4.05
CA ILE A 178 -18.53 -2.19 5.11
C ILE A 178 -19.62 -1.44 5.88
N GLY A 179 -19.93 -0.20 5.50
CA GLY A 179 -21.11 0.52 6.02
C GLY A 179 -20.87 2.01 6.31
N ASN A 180 -21.99 2.73 6.48
CA ASN A 180 -22.02 4.20 6.63
C ASN A 180 -22.30 4.71 8.05
N ARG A 181 -22.45 3.83 9.04
CA ARG A 181 -22.62 4.15 10.47
C ARG A 181 -22.61 2.83 11.24
N LEU A 182 -21.89 2.79 12.37
CA LEU A 182 -22.22 1.87 13.47
C LEU A 182 -23.29 2.58 14.32
#